data_AF-A0A843CZZ5-F1
#
_entry.id   AF-A0A843CZZ5-F1
#
_cell.length_a   1.000
_cell.length_b   1.000
_cell.length_c   1.000
_cell.angle_alpha   90.00
_cell.angle_beta   90.00
_cell.angle_gamma   90.00
#
_symmetry.space_group_name_H-M   'P 1'
#
loop_
_entity.id
_entity.type
_entity.pdbx_description
1 polymer ?
#
loop_
_entity_poly.entity_id
_entity_poly.type
_entity_poly.pdbx_seq_one_letter_code
_entity_poly.pdbx_strand_id
1 'polypeptide(L)'
;MKNARKTHYIADSPKLTLGETELCRRTIQDLRVKLSKAPPPAYTEEEIRKAAKELLKKYKIPLSKQAEENILYHIRAAIFGWGKLEPLRLDKDIEDI
;
A
#
# COMPACT_ATOMS: atom_id res chain seq x y z
N MET A 1 -23.22 35.02 15.59
CA MET A 1 -22.18 33.96 15.56
C MET A 1 -22.35 33.18 14.27
N LYS A 2 -21.34 33.15 13.38
CA LYS A 2 -21.41 32.40 12.12
C LYS A 2 -21.22 30.91 12.43
N ASN A 3 -22.19 30.07 12.11
CA ASN A 3 -22.02 28.62 12.11
C ASN A 3 -20.96 28.26 11.08
N ALA A 4 -19.74 27.93 11.53
CA ALA A 4 -18.73 27.37 10.65
C ALA A 4 -19.24 26.02 10.13
N ARG A 5 -19.44 25.91 8.81
CA ARG A 5 -19.75 24.62 8.18
C ARG A 5 -18.52 23.72 8.34
N LYS A 6 -18.71 22.54 8.94
CA LYS A 6 -17.67 21.52 8.98
C LYS A 6 -17.45 20.99 7.57
N THR A 7 -16.25 21.16 7.05
CA THR A 7 -15.76 20.47 5.85
C THR A 7 -15.09 19.16 6.26
N HIS A 8 -15.25 18.13 5.43
CA HIS A 8 -14.62 16.82 5.65
C HIS A 8 -13.64 16.57 4.51
N TYR A 9 -12.42 16.17 4.85
CA TYR A 9 -11.44 15.70 3.88
C TYR A 9 -11.63 14.18 3.67
N ILE A 10 -11.63 13.74 2.42
CA ILE A 10 -11.74 12.32 2.06
C ILE A 10 -10.53 11.98 1.18
N ALA A 11 -9.58 11.22 1.74
CA ALA A 11 -8.50 10.63 0.97
C ALA A 11 -9.07 9.51 0.08
N ASP A 12 -8.95 9.66 -1.24
CA ASP A 12 -9.31 8.58 -2.16
C ASP A 12 -8.06 7.74 -2.48
N SER A 13 -8.18 6.43 -2.26
CA SER A 13 -7.13 5.46 -2.51
C SER A 13 -7.72 4.28 -3.27
N PRO A 14 -6.92 3.54 -4.06
CA PRO A 14 -7.40 2.39 -4.79
C PRO A 14 -8.15 1.42 -3.86
N LYS A 15 -9.43 1.17 -4.15
CA LYS A 15 -10.26 0.30 -3.32
C LYS A 15 -9.85 -1.15 -3.54
N LEU A 16 -9.82 -1.90 -2.44
CA LEU A 16 -9.63 -3.35 -2.43
C LEU A 16 -10.92 -4.00 -1.94
N THR A 17 -11.31 -5.09 -2.59
CA THR A 17 -12.30 -6.03 -2.04
C THR A 17 -11.77 -6.68 -0.76
N LEU A 18 -12.64 -7.39 -0.04
CA LEU A 18 -12.22 -8.14 1.15
C LEU A 18 -11.13 -9.18 0.83
N GLY A 19 -11.27 -9.89 -0.28
CA GLY A 19 -10.29 -10.88 -0.73
C GLY A 19 -8.94 -10.25 -1.10
N GLU A 20 -8.96 -9.15 -1.84
CA GLU A 20 -7.73 -8.41 -2.21
C GLU A 20 -7.05 -7.77 -1.00
N THR A 21 -7.84 -7.31 -0.01
CA THR A 21 -7.33 -6.76 1.25
C THR A 21 -6.56 -7.81 2.04
N GLU A 22 -7.13 -9.01 2.18
CA GLU A 22 -6.46 -10.12 2.87
C GLU A 22 -5.22 -10.58 2.10
N LEU A 23 -5.31 -10.64 0.77
CA LEU A 23 -4.18 -10.96 -0.09
C LEU A 23 -3.05 -9.94 0.07
N CYS A 24 -3.36 -8.65 0.06
CA CYS A 24 -2.42 -7.56 0.28
C CYS A 24 -1.76 -7.68 1.66
N ARG A 25 -2.55 -7.87 2.71
CA ARG A 25 -2.07 -8.03 4.10
C ARG A 25 -1.08 -9.19 4.22
N ARG A 26 -1.44 -10.35 3.66
CA ARG A 26 -0.59 -11.54 3.65
C ARG A 26 0.71 -11.32 2.87
N THR A 27 0.61 -10.67 1.70
CA THR A 27 1.79 -10.34 0.88
C THR A 27 2.75 -9.42 1.64
N ILE A 28 2.25 -8.40 2.33
CA ILE A 28 3.06 -7.49 3.16
C ILE A 28 3.77 -8.27 4.28
N GLN A 29 3.06 -9.18 4.94
CA GLN A 29 3.63 -10.00 6.01
C GLN A 29 4.76 -10.89 5.48
N ASP A 30 4.53 -11.59 4.38
CA ASP A 30 5.52 -12.47 3.75
C ASP A 30 6.74 -11.68 3.25
N LEU A 31 6.52 -10.48 2.70
CA LEU A 31 7.60 -9.56 2.34
C LEU A 31 8.42 -9.19 3.57
N ARG A 32 7.82 -8.71 4.66
CA ARG A 32 8.55 -8.31 5.87
C ARG A 32 9.43 -9.43 6.42
N VAL A 33 8.95 -10.68 6.40
CA VAL A 33 9.74 -11.87 6.79
C VAL A 33 10.91 -12.13 5.84
N LYS A 34 10.73 -11.85 4.55
CA LYS A 34 11.83 -11.92 3.56
C LYS A 34 12.86 -10.82 3.80
N LEU A 35 12.41 -9.58 4.05
CA LEU A 35 13.26 -8.42 4.26
C LEU A 35 14.07 -8.48 5.56
N SER A 36 13.48 -9.02 6.64
CA SER A 36 14.18 -9.15 7.93
C SER A 36 15.38 -10.10 7.89
N LYS A 37 15.54 -10.88 6.83
CA LYS A 37 16.62 -11.86 6.67
C LYS A 37 17.80 -11.36 5.84
N ALA A 38 17.76 -10.14 5.30
CA ALA A 38 18.81 -9.62 4.45
C ALA A 38 19.66 -8.52 5.10
N PRO A 39 20.95 -8.45 4.75
CA PRO A 39 21.83 -7.38 5.21
C PRO A 39 21.48 -6.04 4.52
N PRO A 40 21.57 -4.89 5.23
CA PRO A 40 21.49 -3.56 4.62
C PRO A 40 22.62 -3.34 3.59
N PRO A 41 22.46 -2.51 2.53
CA PRO A 41 21.33 -1.63 2.24
C PRO A 41 20.15 -2.38 1.60
N ALA A 42 19.00 -2.28 2.27
CA ALA A 42 17.92 -3.24 2.18
C ALA A 42 16.87 -2.83 1.15
N TYR A 43 17.11 -3.20 -0.10
CA TYR A 43 16.14 -3.28 -1.20
C TYR A 43 15.59 -1.97 -1.79
N THR A 44 15.57 -1.92 -3.11
CA THR A 44 14.95 -0.87 -3.93
C THR A 44 13.43 -1.08 -4.04
N GLU A 45 12.69 -0.01 -4.38
CA GLU A 45 11.25 -0.09 -4.63
C GLU A 45 10.91 -1.09 -5.74
N GLU A 46 11.73 -1.17 -6.79
CA GLU A 46 11.55 -2.10 -7.90
C GLU A 46 11.78 -3.56 -7.49
N GLU A 47 12.77 -3.84 -6.62
CA GLU A 47 13.00 -5.18 -6.08
C GLU A 47 11.83 -5.65 -5.20
N ILE A 48 11.27 -4.77 -4.37
CA ILE A 48 10.07 -5.08 -3.60
C ILE A 48 8.87 -5.29 -4.50
N ARG A 49 8.68 -4.44 -5.52
CA ARG A 49 7.58 -4.60 -6.49
C ARG A 49 7.67 -5.95 -7.19
N LYS A 50 8.86 -6.34 -7.64
CA LYS A 50 9.12 -7.65 -8.25
C LYS A 50 8.83 -8.79 -7.27
N ALA A 51 9.34 -8.72 -6.05
CA ALA A 51 9.10 -9.73 -5.03
C ALA A 51 7.61 -9.85 -4.64
N ALA A 52 6.89 -8.72 -4.58
CA ALA A 52 5.45 -8.69 -4.35
C ALA A 52 4.70 -9.40 -5.48
N LYS A 53 5.02 -9.09 -6.74
CA LYS A 53 4.43 -9.77 -7.92
C LYS A 53 4.69 -11.28 -7.90
N GLU A 54 5.89 -11.71 -7.52
CA GLU A 54 6.23 -13.13 -7.38
C GLU A 54 5.39 -13.82 -6.29
N LEU A 55 5.18 -13.18 -5.15
CA LEU A 55 4.33 -13.70 -4.07
C LEU A 55 2.86 -13.77 -4.50
N LEU A 56 2.34 -12.72 -5.13
CA LEU A 56 0.97 -12.69 -5.64
C LEU A 56 0.71 -13.84 -6.61
N LYS A 57 1.64 -14.09 -7.54
CA LYS A 57 1.59 -15.24 -8.45
C LYS A 57 1.63 -16.58 -7.72
N LYS A 58 2.41 -16.69 -6.64
CA LYS A 58 2.54 -17.92 -5.84
C LYS A 58 1.23 -18.32 -5.14
N TYR A 59 0.37 -17.36 -4.80
CA TYR A 59 -0.93 -17.66 -4.20
C TYR A 59 -1.93 -18.28 -5.19
N LYS A 60 -1.65 -18.26 -6.50
CA LYS A 60 -2.50 -18.83 -7.57
C LYS A 60 -3.94 -18.28 -7.56
N ILE A 61 -4.13 -17.05 -7.07
CA ILE A 61 -5.42 -16.36 -7.09
C ILE A 61 -5.49 -15.55 -8.40
N PRO A 62 -6.53 -15.71 -9.22
CA PRO A 62 -6.68 -14.91 -10.43
C PRO A 62 -6.94 -13.45 -10.07
N LEU A 63 -6.11 -12.55 -10.58
CA LEU A 63 -6.24 -11.11 -10.42
C LEU A 63 -6.36 -10.45 -11.78
N SER A 64 -7.23 -9.44 -11.87
CA SER A 64 -7.17 -8.50 -13.00
C SER A 64 -5.89 -7.66 -12.89
N LYS A 65 -5.45 -7.10 -14.02
CA LYS A 65 -4.32 -6.15 -14.01
C LYS A 65 -4.56 -4.97 -13.06
N GLN A 66 -5.80 -4.47 -13.00
CA GLN A 66 -6.17 -3.38 -12.10
C GLN A 66 -6.10 -3.79 -10.63
N ALA A 67 -6.58 -4.99 -10.29
CA ALA A 67 -6.50 -5.51 -8.93
C ALA A 67 -5.05 -5.68 -8.47
N GLU A 68 -4.18 -6.21 -9.34
CA GLU A 68 -2.76 -6.35 -9.05
C GLU A 68 -2.12 -4.98 -8.78
N GLU A 69 -2.32 -3.97 -9.63
CA GLU A 69 -1.75 -2.64 -9.42
C GLU A 69 -2.33 -1.93 -8.17
N ASN A 70 -3.63 -2.12 -7.86
CA ASN A 70 -4.22 -1.61 -6.63
C ASN A 70 -3.56 -2.22 -5.38
N ILE A 71 -3.33 -3.55 -5.38
CA ILE A 71 -2.63 -4.22 -4.28
C ILE A 71 -1.19 -3.70 -4.16
N LEU A 72 -0.48 -3.54 -5.27
CA LEU A 72 0.89 -3.06 -5.28
C LEU A 72 1.01 -1.63 -4.74
N TYR A 73 0.04 -0.76 -5.01
CA TYR A 73 -0.03 0.57 -4.40
C TYR A 73 -0.02 0.48 -2.86
N HIS A 74 -0.86 -0.37 -2.29
CA HIS A 74 -0.96 -0.53 -0.82
C HIS A 74 0.29 -1.18 -0.24
N ILE A 75 0.89 -2.16 -0.93
CA ILE A 75 2.16 -2.77 -0.51
C ILE A 75 3.26 -1.72 -0.46
N ARG A 76 3.42 -0.92 -1.52
CA ARG A 76 4.40 0.16 -1.58
C ARG A 76 4.21 1.15 -0.43
N ALA A 77 2.98 1.65 -0.24
CA ALA A 77 2.66 2.58 0.84
C ALA A 77 2.99 1.99 2.23
N ALA A 78 2.79 0.68 2.43
CA ALA A 78 3.03 0.02 3.72
C ALA A 78 4.51 -0.32 4.00
N ILE A 79 5.35 -0.42 2.96
CA ILE A 79 6.77 -0.77 3.08
C ILE A 79 7.67 0.47 3.04
N PHE A 80 7.41 1.41 2.13
CA PHE A 80 8.24 2.61 1.92
C PHE A 80 7.54 3.92 2.31
N GLY A 81 6.22 3.92 2.36
CA GLY A 81 5.42 5.09 2.68
C GLY A 81 4.98 5.14 4.14
N TRP A 82 3.97 5.96 4.40
CA TRP A 82 3.35 6.10 5.73
C TRP A 82 2.09 5.23 5.89
N GLY A 83 2.01 4.14 5.13
CA GLY A 83 0.87 3.23 5.13
C GLY A 83 -0.42 3.98 4.81
N LYS A 84 -1.38 3.96 5.74
CA LYS A 84 -2.70 4.59 5.57
C LYS A 84 -2.64 6.12 5.49
N LEU A 85 -1.58 6.74 5.99
CA LEU A 85 -1.37 8.19 5.93
C LEU A 85 -0.68 8.63 4.63
N GLU A 86 -0.26 7.69 3.78
CA GLU A 86 0.42 8.00 2.52
C GLU A 86 -0.36 9.00 1.63
N PRO A 87 -1.70 8.93 1.50
CA PRO A 87 -2.43 9.95 0.73
C PRO A 87 -2.31 11.36 1.32
N LEU A 88 -2.32 11.49 2.64
CA LEU A 88 -2.18 12.79 3.32
C LEU A 88 -0.76 13.33 3.15
N ARG A 89 0.24 12.46 3.27
CA ARG A 89 1.65 12.82 3.09
C ARG A 89 1.98 13.30 1.67
N LEU A 90 1.28 12.76 0.67
CA LEU A 90 1.47 13.10 -0.73
C LEU A 90 0.69 14.34 -1.16
N ASP A 91 -0.35 14.72 -0.41
CA ASP A 91 -1.14 15.91 -0.68
C ASP A 91 -0.36 17.16 -0.26
N LYS A 92 -0.17 18.08 -1.20
CA LYS A 92 0.58 19.33 -0.98
C LYS A 92 -0.24 20.39 -0.26
N ASP A 93 -1.56 20.23 -0.24
CA ASP A 93 -2.49 21.16 0.41
C ASP A 93 -2.69 20.82 1.90
N ILE A 94 -2.15 19.68 2.36
CA ILE A 94 -2.13 19.29 3.77
C ILE A 94 -0.79 19.73 4.39
N GLU A 95 -0.86 20.69 5.31
CA GLU A 95 0.31 21.21 6.02
C GLU A 95 0.60 20.42 7.32
N ASP A 96 -0.45 19.97 8.02
CA ASP A 96 -0.38 19.27 9.32
C ASP A 96 -1.26 18.00 9.34
N ILE A 97 -0.79 16.92 9.99
CA ILE A 97 -1.45 15.59 10.12
C ILE A 97 -1.57 15.18 11.59
#